data_AF-J8Q7E9-F1
#
_entry.id   AF-J8Q7E9-F1
#
_cell.length_a   1.000
_cell.length_b   1.000
_cell.length_c   1.000
_cell.angle_alpha   90.00
_cell.angle_beta   90.00
_cell.angle_gamma   90.00
#
_symmetry.space_group_name_H-M   'P 1'
#
loop_
_entity.id
_entity.type
_entity.pdbx_description
1 polymer ?
#
loop_
_entity_poly.entity_id
_entity_poly.type
_entity_poly.pdbx_seq_one_letter_code
_entity_poly.pdbx_strand_id
1 'polypeptide(L)'
;MGLTIKIETLNDSDGPTVQTRAENSINSRDITPTEEEICDDVVLLWKEEPGTEDATIQHLYDRILERNQMWKLSASRFRKVLNQHHLYDTDLETVSLYKENIHFPKALDSNDKIKVKFIDDECGRGLFAEKDFTKGQIILRENKPIVFVPPLDKLFFISNGKACARCGKALYDLTQHKIMVHYLDCEVCKAIWCSEKCKKAHAPLHELLYHSWRSHRIDILHAGNWKRFVNYCQKYCFTAAFSIGLIYGSMLLDTTGEVREQWDELASVSQKVRIKLRDASGIGSTFNLMNGTTVHTEDGSDNSSNKGDEKNIDDEIVWEKCYELFCNAFPKASEEIDMDKFLTMIGTFNINQYNEQIYHWHSFMNHDCEPNAYIEQAEEHDELKLHARRPIKKGEQICVTYVNPLHGVRLRRRELRVNWGFLCQCDRCQNELSTFERVPNSEKENEGTNLTVNETDSDGSSEDGSKKLTGGRKSSMREAQPDLKEILKNGKEFELDIPETVDTQGNVRKTSVRFDSNVSVAVDDR
;
A
#
# COMPACT_ATOMS: atom_id res chain seq x y z
N MET A 1 -42.84 13.74 -24.58
CA MET A 1 -43.32 12.40 -24.17
C MET A 1 -42.51 12.01 -22.94
N GLY A 2 -43.08 12.23 -21.76
CA GLY A 2 -42.46 11.86 -20.48
C GLY A 2 -43.08 10.57 -19.97
N LEU A 3 -42.26 9.60 -19.59
CA LEU A 3 -42.68 8.35 -18.96
C LEU A 3 -42.22 8.37 -17.50
N THR A 4 -43.21 8.48 -16.61
CA THR A 4 -43.08 8.45 -15.16
C THR A 4 -43.18 6.99 -14.69
N ILE A 5 -42.20 6.52 -13.94
CA ILE A 5 -42.19 5.18 -13.32
C ILE A 5 -43.01 5.25 -12.02
N LYS A 6 -44.03 4.38 -11.89
CA LYS A 6 -44.81 4.18 -10.67
C LYS A 6 -44.18 3.08 -9.81
N ILE A 7 -44.00 3.37 -8.52
CA ILE A 7 -43.63 2.44 -7.45
C ILE A 7 -44.94 1.94 -6.83
N GLU A 8 -45.11 0.62 -6.71
CA GLU A 8 -46.21 0.01 -5.95
C GLU A 8 -45.67 -0.70 -4.70
N THR A 9 -46.32 -0.40 -3.58
CA THR A 9 -46.04 -0.84 -2.22
C THR A 9 -46.69 -2.20 -1.91
N LEU A 10 -45.97 -3.02 -1.13
CA LEU A 10 -46.40 -4.30 -0.58
C LEU A 10 -47.60 -4.13 0.39
N ASN A 11 -48.57 -5.04 0.32
CA ASN A 11 -49.60 -5.23 1.34
C ASN A 11 -49.53 -6.65 1.90
N ASP A 12 -49.44 -6.72 3.23
CA ASP A 12 -49.63 -7.89 4.08
C ASP A 12 -51.11 -8.30 4.15
N SER A 13 -51.43 -9.52 3.72
CA SER A 13 -52.54 -10.32 4.25
C SER A 13 -52.58 -11.68 3.56
N ASP A 14 -52.16 -12.73 4.29
CA ASP A 14 -52.91 -13.98 4.48
C ASP A 14 -51.97 -15.16 4.78
N GLY A 15 -52.06 -15.67 6.01
CA GLY A 15 -51.79 -17.08 6.33
C GLY A 15 -53.01 -17.67 7.04
N PRO A 16 -53.02 -18.97 7.42
CA PRO A 16 -52.13 -20.05 7.01
C PRO A 16 -52.93 -21.26 6.45
N THR A 17 -52.40 -21.95 5.45
CA THR A 17 -52.87 -23.31 5.11
C THR A 17 -51.74 -24.29 5.40
N VAL A 18 -51.87 -25.01 6.52
CA VAL A 18 -51.05 -26.16 6.86
C VAL A 18 -51.36 -27.28 5.86
N GLN A 19 -50.43 -27.56 4.96
CA GLN A 19 -50.33 -28.85 4.28
C GLN A 19 -48.95 -29.44 4.55
N THR A 20 -48.95 -30.44 5.41
CA THR A 20 -47.89 -31.41 5.62
C THR A 20 -47.46 -32.02 4.28
N ARG A 21 -46.23 -31.76 3.86
CA ARG A 21 -45.57 -32.53 2.79
C ARG A 21 -44.07 -32.63 3.02
N ALA A 22 -43.68 -33.85 3.36
CA ALA A 22 -42.44 -34.53 3.06
C ALA A 22 -41.13 -33.74 3.21
N GLU A 23 -40.37 -34.15 4.23
CA GLU A 23 -38.90 -34.15 4.22
C GLU A 23 -38.38 -34.59 2.85
N ASN A 24 -37.95 -33.62 2.05
CA ASN A 24 -37.05 -33.88 0.93
C ASN A 24 -35.73 -33.21 1.28
N SER A 25 -34.84 -34.03 1.81
CA SER A 25 -33.41 -33.81 1.90
C SER A 25 -32.88 -33.45 0.51
N ILE A 26 -32.73 -32.14 0.27
CA ILE A 26 -31.90 -31.68 -0.83
C ILE A 26 -30.47 -31.96 -0.38
N ASN A 27 -29.87 -33.00 -0.97
CA ASN A 27 -28.44 -33.29 -0.91
C ASN A 27 -27.64 -31.98 -1.06
N SER A 28 -27.15 -31.43 0.06
CA SER A 28 -26.10 -30.42 0.05
C SER A 28 -24.88 -31.11 -0.55
N ARG A 29 -24.55 -30.80 -1.80
CA ARG A 29 -23.30 -31.27 -2.37
C ARG A 29 -22.19 -30.54 -1.63
N ASP A 30 -21.50 -31.24 -0.74
CA ASP A 30 -20.27 -30.75 -0.10
C ASP A 30 -19.29 -30.32 -1.20
N ILE A 31 -18.93 -29.03 -1.22
CA ILE A 31 -17.98 -28.48 -2.17
C ILE A 31 -16.61 -28.55 -1.50
N THR A 32 -15.63 -29.16 -2.17
CA THR A 32 -14.23 -29.09 -1.74
C THR A 32 -13.62 -27.87 -2.44
N PRO A 33 -13.36 -26.76 -1.72
CA PRO A 33 -12.84 -25.55 -2.36
C PRO A 33 -11.43 -25.78 -2.89
N THR A 34 -11.03 -25.06 -3.94
CA THR A 34 -9.64 -25.01 -4.44
C THR A 34 -8.75 -24.23 -3.46
N GLU A 35 -7.42 -24.28 -3.65
CA GLU A 35 -6.51 -23.48 -2.81
C GLU A 35 -6.71 -21.97 -3.06
N GLU A 36 -6.94 -21.58 -4.31
CA GLU A 36 -7.20 -20.20 -4.73
C GLU A 36 -8.49 -19.66 -4.09
N GLU A 37 -9.59 -20.43 -4.12
CA GLU A 37 -10.85 -20.04 -3.47
C GLU A 37 -10.67 -19.81 -1.96
N ILE A 38 -9.87 -20.63 -1.28
CA ILE A 38 -9.57 -20.46 0.15
C ILE A 38 -8.80 -19.16 0.40
N CYS A 39 -7.76 -18.90 -0.42
CA CYS A 39 -6.95 -17.69 -0.30
C CYS A 39 -7.78 -16.42 -0.57
N ASP A 40 -8.59 -16.44 -1.63
CA ASP A 40 -9.44 -15.32 -2.02
C ASP A 40 -10.48 -14.98 -0.94
N ASP A 41 -11.12 -15.99 -0.35
CA ASP A 41 -12.12 -15.75 0.70
C ASP A 41 -11.49 -15.22 2.00
N VAL A 42 -10.28 -15.66 2.34
CA VAL A 42 -9.51 -15.09 3.45
C VAL A 42 -9.15 -13.63 3.20
N VAL A 43 -8.68 -13.31 2.00
CA VAL A 43 -8.37 -11.92 1.63
C VAL A 43 -9.65 -11.07 1.64
N LEU A 44 -10.77 -11.61 1.16
CA LEU A 44 -12.07 -10.93 1.19
C LEU A 44 -12.55 -10.70 2.62
N LEU A 45 -12.42 -11.70 3.50
CA LEU A 45 -12.74 -11.58 4.91
C LEU A 45 -11.93 -10.44 5.56
N TRP A 46 -10.63 -10.32 5.27
CA TRP A 46 -9.84 -9.21 5.80
C TRP A 46 -10.24 -7.85 5.24
N LYS A 47 -10.71 -7.78 3.99
CA LYS A 47 -11.28 -6.53 3.44
C LYS A 47 -12.56 -6.11 4.16
N GLU A 48 -13.44 -7.07 4.45
CA GLU A 48 -14.73 -6.82 5.09
C GLU A 48 -14.60 -6.63 6.61
N GLU A 49 -13.70 -7.37 7.24
CA GLU A 49 -13.47 -7.43 8.68
C GLU A 49 -11.96 -7.34 9.00
N PRO A 50 -11.34 -6.14 8.89
CA PRO A 50 -9.90 -5.98 9.08
C PRO A 50 -9.34 -6.51 10.42
N GLY A 51 -10.17 -6.50 11.48
CA GLY A 51 -9.78 -7.04 12.79
C GLY A 51 -9.51 -8.55 12.81
N THR A 52 -9.92 -9.29 11.78
CA THR A 52 -9.69 -10.75 11.68
C THR A 52 -8.30 -11.10 11.13
N GLU A 53 -7.50 -10.13 10.65
CA GLU A 53 -6.15 -10.36 10.13
C GLU A 53 -5.13 -10.71 11.22
N ASP A 54 -5.31 -10.14 12.42
CA ASP A 54 -4.50 -10.48 13.59
C ASP A 54 -5.05 -11.70 14.35
N ALA A 55 -6.13 -12.31 13.89
CA ALA A 55 -6.75 -13.41 14.60
C ALA A 55 -5.87 -14.67 14.63
N THR A 56 -6.14 -15.56 15.60
CA THR A 56 -5.54 -16.90 15.59
C THR A 56 -5.98 -17.68 14.36
N ILE A 57 -5.16 -18.61 13.88
CA ILE A 57 -5.46 -19.37 12.66
C ILE A 57 -6.75 -20.16 12.81
N GLN A 58 -7.05 -20.58 14.05
CA GLN A 58 -8.28 -21.25 14.39
C GLN A 58 -9.49 -20.31 14.26
N HIS A 59 -9.40 -19.09 14.81
CA HIS A 59 -10.49 -18.13 14.67
C HIS A 59 -10.73 -17.76 13.20
N LEU A 60 -9.66 -17.60 12.41
CA LEU A 60 -9.78 -17.35 10.98
C LEU A 60 -10.46 -18.54 10.26
N TYR A 61 -10.06 -19.78 10.57
CA TYR A 61 -10.70 -20.98 10.03
C TYR A 61 -12.20 -21.04 10.38
N ASP A 62 -12.55 -20.75 11.64
CA ASP A 62 -13.95 -20.77 12.09
C ASP A 62 -14.78 -19.74 11.33
N ARG A 63 -14.26 -18.51 11.13
CA ARG A 63 -14.93 -17.46 10.35
C ARG A 63 -15.11 -17.84 8.87
N ILE A 64 -14.12 -18.49 8.26
CA ILE A 64 -14.22 -18.94 6.85
C ILE A 64 -15.27 -20.03 6.68
N LEU A 65 -15.37 -20.98 7.62
CA LEU A 65 -16.43 -21.99 7.60
C LEU A 65 -17.83 -21.41 7.88
N GLU A 66 -17.93 -20.41 8.76
CA GLU A 66 -19.19 -19.71 9.01
C GLU A 66 -19.71 -18.99 7.75
N ARG A 67 -18.81 -18.40 6.96
CA ARG A 67 -19.13 -17.76 5.67
C ARG A 67 -19.44 -18.78 4.58
N ASN A 68 -18.74 -19.91 4.57
CA ASN A 68 -18.84 -20.93 3.53
C ASN A 68 -19.37 -22.26 4.08
N GLN A 69 -20.64 -22.31 4.46
CA GLN A 69 -21.27 -23.46 5.12
C GLN A 69 -21.26 -24.76 4.27
N MET A 70 -21.08 -24.64 2.95
CA MET A 70 -21.03 -25.77 2.03
C MET A 70 -19.61 -26.32 1.81
N TRP A 71 -18.58 -25.66 2.36
CA TRP A 71 -17.19 -26.06 2.15
C TRP A 71 -16.77 -27.21 3.06
N LYS A 72 -16.18 -28.23 2.44
CA LYS A 72 -15.50 -29.30 3.15
C LYS A 72 -14.01 -29.00 3.26
N LEU A 73 -13.65 -28.26 4.29
CA LEU A 73 -12.28 -27.81 4.55
C LEU A 73 -11.83 -28.21 5.96
N SER A 74 -10.71 -28.93 6.08
CA SER A 74 -10.13 -29.26 7.40
C SER A 74 -9.19 -28.16 7.88
N ALA A 75 -9.09 -27.96 9.20
CA ALA A 75 -8.18 -26.97 9.80
C ALA A 75 -6.72 -27.20 9.41
N SER A 76 -6.28 -28.46 9.29
CA SER A 76 -4.94 -28.82 8.82
C SER A 76 -4.70 -28.41 7.36
N ARG A 77 -5.68 -28.67 6.46
CA ARG A 77 -5.59 -28.23 5.06
C ARG A 77 -5.59 -26.71 4.97
N PHE A 78 -6.46 -26.03 5.71
CA PHE A 78 -6.52 -24.57 5.75
C PHE A 78 -5.18 -23.97 6.19
N ARG A 79 -4.62 -24.46 7.31
CA ARG A 79 -3.31 -24.04 7.79
C ARG A 79 -2.20 -24.27 6.78
N LYS A 80 -2.20 -25.43 6.13
CA LYS A 80 -1.21 -25.75 5.10
C LYS A 80 -1.32 -24.80 3.91
N VAL A 81 -2.52 -24.53 3.42
CA VAL A 81 -2.77 -23.58 2.31
C VAL A 81 -2.31 -22.18 2.70
N LEU A 82 -2.72 -21.66 3.86
CA LEU A 82 -2.31 -20.31 4.28
C LEU A 82 -0.80 -20.16 4.47
N ASN A 83 -0.12 -21.20 4.96
CA ASN A 83 1.34 -21.17 5.09
C ASN A 83 2.02 -21.28 3.71
N GLN A 84 1.52 -22.15 2.83
CA GLN A 84 2.05 -22.32 1.47
C GLN A 84 1.92 -21.06 0.63
N HIS A 85 0.82 -20.32 0.80
CA HIS A 85 0.56 -19.06 0.12
C HIS A 85 0.98 -17.84 0.95
N HIS A 86 1.76 -18.02 2.03
CA HIS A 86 2.32 -16.93 2.84
C HIS A 86 1.28 -15.91 3.37
N LEU A 87 0.03 -16.37 3.58
CA LEU A 87 -1.08 -15.62 4.16
C LEU A 87 -1.02 -15.61 5.69
N TYR A 88 -0.43 -16.65 6.29
CA TYR A 88 -0.36 -16.82 7.75
C TYR A 88 1.04 -17.23 8.19
N ASP A 89 2.05 -16.45 7.83
CA ASP A 89 3.43 -16.75 8.23
C ASP A 89 3.64 -16.45 9.72
N THR A 90 3.95 -17.52 10.45
CA THR A 90 4.40 -17.47 11.85
C THR A 90 5.92 -17.54 11.95
N ASP A 91 6.59 -18.15 10.96
CA ASP A 91 8.04 -18.29 10.93
C ASP A 91 8.68 -17.34 9.92
N LEU A 92 9.56 -16.48 10.40
CA LEU A 92 10.30 -15.50 9.60
C LEU A 92 11.40 -16.13 8.74
N GLU A 93 11.82 -17.34 9.09
CA GLU A 93 12.92 -18.05 8.44
C GLU A 93 12.52 -18.65 7.08
N THR A 94 11.21 -18.86 6.83
CA THR A 94 10.71 -19.46 5.59
C THR A 94 10.23 -18.44 4.56
N VAL A 95 10.24 -17.16 4.90
CA VAL A 95 9.68 -16.11 4.06
C VAL A 95 10.72 -15.62 3.07
N SER A 96 10.46 -15.79 1.78
CA SER A 96 11.33 -15.25 0.73
C SER A 96 11.24 -13.72 0.69
N LEU A 97 12.39 -13.05 0.77
CA LEU A 97 12.56 -11.60 0.72
C LEU A 97 13.36 -11.21 -0.52
N TYR A 98 13.20 -9.98 -1.01
CA TYR A 98 14.09 -9.44 -2.06
C TYR A 98 14.97 -8.29 -1.57
N LYS A 99 15.02 -8.02 -0.26
CA LYS A 99 15.92 -6.99 0.27
C LYS A 99 17.38 -7.20 -0.18
N GLU A 100 17.80 -8.45 -0.33
CA GLU A 100 19.15 -8.84 -0.79
C GLU A 100 19.40 -8.53 -2.27
N ASN A 101 18.33 -8.33 -3.06
CA ASN A 101 18.42 -7.93 -4.46
C ASN A 101 18.35 -6.41 -4.64
N ILE A 102 18.18 -5.65 -3.56
CA ILE A 102 18.18 -4.19 -3.62
C ILE A 102 19.63 -3.71 -3.64
N HIS A 103 19.98 -2.98 -4.68
CA HIS A 103 21.25 -2.29 -4.77
C HIS A 103 21.16 -0.91 -4.12
N PHE A 104 22.07 -0.64 -3.19
CA PHE A 104 22.21 0.68 -2.55
C PHE A 104 23.51 1.35 -3.01
N PRO A 105 23.43 2.42 -3.81
CA PRO A 105 24.60 3.24 -4.16
C PRO A 105 25.32 3.76 -2.91
N LYS A 106 26.66 3.83 -2.94
CA LYS A 106 27.47 4.30 -1.80
C LYS A 106 27.55 5.83 -1.66
N ALA A 107 26.85 6.58 -2.51
CA ALA A 107 26.80 8.04 -2.39
C ALA A 107 26.24 8.44 -1.02
N LEU A 108 26.94 9.35 -0.35
CA LEU A 108 26.60 9.86 0.98
C LEU A 108 26.40 11.37 0.87
N ASP A 109 25.14 11.79 0.91
CA ASP A 109 24.78 13.21 0.93
C ASP A 109 24.70 13.72 2.38
N SER A 110 24.99 15.00 2.61
CA SER A 110 24.90 15.63 3.92
C SER A 110 24.70 17.13 3.85
N ASN A 111 24.08 17.69 4.90
CA ASN A 111 23.98 19.13 5.13
C ASN A 111 24.15 19.46 6.63
N ASP A 112 23.86 20.70 7.03
CA ASP A 112 24.00 21.17 8.42
C ASP A 112 23.06 20.50 9.43
N LYS A 113 22.03 19.78 8.95
CA LYS A 113 20.95 19.20 9.75
C LYS A 113 20.94 17.69 9.73
N ILE A 114 21.29 17.09 8.60
CA ILE A 114 21.14 15.66 8.32
C ILE A 114 22.32 15.13 7.51
N LYS A 115 22.54 13.81 7.59
CA LYS A 115 23.50 13.09 6.75
C LYS A 115 22.97 11.71 6.39
N VAL A 116 23.29 11.24 5.20
CA VAL A 116 23.12 9.85 4.80
C VAL A 116 24.32 9.05 5.30
N LYS A 117 24.07 7.87 5.86
CA LYS A 117 25.11 6.90 6.17
C LYS A 117 24.71 5.52 5.65
N PHE A 118 25.70 4.76 5.23
CA PHE A 118 25.55 3.32 5.11
C PHE A 118 25.52 2.69 6.50
N ILE A 119 24.54 1.84 6.76
CA ILE A 119 24.35 1.15 8.04
C ILE A 119 25.00 -0.22 7.94
N ASP A 120 24.47 -1.07 7.07
CA ASP A 120 24.94 -2.41 6.76
C ASP A 120 24.29 -2.90 5.46
N ASP A 121 24.64 -4.10 5.02
CA ASP A 121 24.09 -4.69 3.79
C ASP A 121 22.61 -5.12 3.94
N GLU A 122 22.07 -5.17 5.17
CA GLU A 122 20.69 -5.58 5.43
C GLU A 122 19.68 -4.43 5.43
N CYS A 123 20.05 -3.30 6.04
CA CYS A 123 19.28 -2.07 6.14
C CYS A 123 19.68 -1.05 5.07
N GLY A 124 20.79 -1.28 4.38
CA GLY A 124 21.33 -0.38 3.36
C GLY A 124 21.78 0.94 3.97
N ARG A 125 21.17 2.03 3.49
CA ARG A 125 21.47 3.40 3.95
C ARG A 125 20.37 3.92 4.86
N GLY A 126 20.69 4.96 5.62
CA GLY A 126 19.70 5.70 6.41
C GLY A 126 20.06 7.16 6.56
N LEU A 127 19.04 7.97 6.84
CA LEU A 127 19.18 9.37 7.18
C LEU A 127 19.41 9.54 8.69
N PHE A 128 20.39 10.35 9.08
CA PHE A 128 20.77 10.59 10.47
C PHE A 128 20.80 12.07 10.80
N ALA A 129 20.40 12.42 12.02
CA ALA A 129 20.46 13.79 12.52
C ALA A 129 21.90 14.25 12.78
N GLU A 130 22.28 15.45 12.31
CA GLU A 130 23.55 16.12 12.63
C GLU A 130 23.46 17.10 13.81
N LYS A 131 22.24 17.33 14.31
CA LYS A 131 21.95 18.13 15.50
C LYS A 131 20.70 17.61 16.21
N ASP A 132 20.44 18.14 17.40
CA ASP A 132 19.23 17.84 18.15
C ASP A 132 18.00 18.52 17.52
N PHE A 133 16.87 17.81 17.49
CA PHE A 133 15.56 18.34 17.11
C PHE A 133 14.56 18.20 18.25
N THR A 134 13.75 19.24 18.46
CA THR A 134 12.61 19.18 19.39
C THR A 134 11.37 18.63 18.68
N LYS A 135 10.41 18.08 19.43
CA LYS A 135 9.11 17.69 18.89
C LYS A 135 8.47 18.84 18.09
N GLY A 136 7.88 18.51 16.95
CA GLY A 136 7.23 19.44 16.01
C GLY A 136 8.18 20.24 15.12
N GLN A 137 9.49 20.22 15.39
CA GLN A 137 10.47 20.97 14.62
C GLN A 137 10.62 20.42 13.20
N ILE A 138 10.70 21.33 12.23
CA ILE A 138 11.01 20.98 10.84
C ILE A 138 12.48 20.59 10.73
N ILE A 139 12.70 19.34 10.33
CA ILE A 139 14.01 18.74 10.08
C ILE A 139 14.52 19.21 8.71
N LEU A 140 13.76 18.92 7.65
CA LEU A 140 14.10 19.28 6.27
C LEU A 140 12.85 19.75 5.50
N ARG A 141 13.10 20.54 4.45
CA ARG A 141 12.10 20.97 3.46
C ARG A 141 12.61 20.59 2.09
N GLU A 142 11.82 19.83 1.37
CA GLU A 142 12.11 19.41 0.02
C GLU A 142 11.09 20.05 -0.92
N ASN A 143 11.51 21.14 -1.56
CA ASN A 143 10.62 22.07 -2.26
C ASN A 143 10.21 21.63 -3.68
N LYS A 144 10.72 20.49 -4.14
CA LYS A 144 10.41 19.88 -5.42
C LYS A 144 10.74 18.38 -5.38
N PRO A 145 9.98 17.52 -6.08
CA PRO A 145 10.46 16.20 -6.45
C PRO A 145 11.60 16.31 -7.48
N ILE A 146 12.34 15.22 -7.71
CA ILE A 146 13.37 15.13 -8.76
C ILE A 146 12.75 15.52 -10.11
N VAL A 147 11.62 14.89 -10.44
CA VAL A 147 10.76 15.22 -11.58
C VAL A 147 9.31 15.18 -11.11
N PHE A 148 8.52 16.18 -11.51
CA PHE A 148 7.09 16.19 -11.20
C PHE A 148 6.35 15.20 -12.12
N VAL A 149 5.55 14.32 -11.53
CA VAL A 149 4.77 13.28 -12.23
C VAL A 149 3.27 13.58 -12.00
N PRO A 150 2.52 14.07 -12.99
CA PRO A 150 1.09 14.22 -12.81
C PRO A 150 0.42 12.84 -12.62
N PRO A 151 -0.59 12.74 -11.74
CA PRO A 151 -1.35 11.50 -11.59
C PRO A 151 -1.92 11.01 -12.91
N LEU A 152 -1.79 9.70 -13.16
CA LEU A 152 -2.09 9.08 -14.46
C LEU A 152 -3.57 9.20 -14.84
N ASP A 153 -4.46 9.15 -13.85
CA ASP A 153 -5.90 9.32 -13.96
C ASP A 153 -6.32 10.77 -14.31
N LYS A 154 -5.50 11.77 -13.93
CA LYS A 154 -5.74 13.19 -14.24
C LYS A 154 -5.35 13.59 -15.66
N LEU A 155 -4.67 12.73 -16.42
CA LEU A 155 -4.23 13.05 -17.78
C LEU A 155 -5.37 13.44 -18.73
N PHE A 156 -6.57 12.87 -18.57
CA PHE A 156 -7.73 13.26 -19.35
C PHE A 156 -8.09 14.75 -19.13
N PHE A 157 -8.13 15.19 -17.88
CA PHE A 157 -8.40 16.58 -17.53
C PHE A 157 -7.29 17.52 -17.97
N ILE A 158 -6.03 17.09 -17.87
CA ILE A 158 -4.86 17.84 -18.34
C ILE A 158 -4.97 18.09 -19.84
N SER A 159 -5.23 17.05 -20.64
CA SER A 159 -5.33 17.15 -22.10
C SER A 159 -6.48 18.04 -22.59
N ASN A 160 -7.49 18.27 -21.73
CA ASN A 160 -8.63 19.13 -22.00
C ASN A 160 -8.51 20.54 -21.38
N GLY A 161 -7.37 20.87 -20.76
CA GLY A 161 -7.15 22.18 -20.12
C GLY A 161 -8.01 22.40 -18.88
N LYS A 162 -8.44 21.33 -18.21
CA LYS A 162 -9.22 21.37 -16.96
C LYS A 162 -8.36 21.17 -15.73
N ALA A 163 -7.16 20.64 -15.91
CA ALA A 163 -6.15 20.47 -14.88
C ALA A 163 -4.80 21.04 -15.34
N CYS A 164 -3.95 21.44 -14.40
CA CYS A 164 -2.64 21.97 -14.68
C CYS A 164 -1.77 20.92 -15.40
N ALA A 165 -1.15 21.30 -16.51
CA ALA A 165 -0.30 20.44 -17.31
C ALA A 165 0.97 19.94 -16.61
N ARG A 166 1.37 20.57 -15.49
CA ARG A 166 2.47 20.11 -14.65
C ARG A 166 1.94 19.37 -13.43
N CYS A 167 1.21 20.06 -12.54
CA CYS A 167 0.87 19.52 -11.23
C CYS A 167 -0.44 18.74 -11.16
N GLY A 168 -1.25 18.73 -12.22
CA GLY A 168 -2.57 18.09 -12.19
C GLY A 168 -3.63 18.84 -11.39
N LYS A 169 -3.32 20.02 -10.81
CA LYS A 169 -4.28 20.87 -10.10
C LYS A 169 -5.50 21.19 -10.94
N ALA A 170 -6.69 20.96 -10.41
CA ALA A 170 -7.92 21.38 -11.08
C ALA A 170 -7.94 22.91 -11.24
N LEU A 171 -8.29 23.40 -12.43
CA LEU A 171 -8.18 24.82 -12.78
C LEU A 171 -9.50 25.59 -12.58
N TYR A 172 -10.35 25.18 -11.65
CA TYR A 172 -11.67 25.80 -11.44
C TYR A 172 -11.57 27.26 -10.97
N ASP A 173 -10.54 27.62 -10.21
CA ASP A 173 -10.29 28.98 -9.74
C ASP A 173 -9.55 29.86 -10.76
N LEU A 174 -9.07 29.29 -11.87
CA LEU A 174 -8.25 30.02 -12.83
C LEU A 174 -9.13 30.69 -13.89
N THR A 175 -9.30 32.02 -13.79
CA THR A 175 -10.09 32.79 -14.75
C THR A 175 -9.38 32.91 -16.11
N GLN A 176 -10.16 33.00 -17.18
CA GLN A 176 -9.62 33.22 -18.54
C GLN A 176 -8.77 34.49 -18.62
N HIS A 177 -9.16 35.55 -17.90
CA HIS A 177 -8.37 36.78 -17.83
C HIS A 177 -6.97 36.53 -17.25
N LYS A 178 -6.87 35.78 -16.14
CA LYS A 178 -5.58 35.45 -15.53
C LYS A 178 -4.71 34.58 -16.44
N ILE A 179 -5.31 33.64 -17.16
CA ILE A 179 -4.61 32.80 -18.14
C ILE A 179 -3.96 33.66 -19.23
N MET A 180 -4.73 34.59 -19.82
CA MET A 180 -4.24 35.42 -20.92
C MET A 180 -3.18 36.43 -20.48
N VAL A 181 -3.37 37.08 -19.33
CA VAL A 181 -2.44 38.11 -18.82
C VAL A 181 -1.08 37.51 -18.47
N HIS A 182 -1.06 36.31 -17.90
CA HIS A 182 0.17 35.63 -17.50
C HIS A 182 0.66 34.59 -18.53
N TYR A 183 0.03 34.55 -19.70
CA TYR A 183 0.32 33.59 -20.77
C TYR A 183 0.44 32.16 -20.24
N LEU A 184 -0.57 31.67 -19.52
CA LEU A 184 -0.51 30.38 -18.83
C LEU A 184 -0.97 29.20 -19.68
N ASP A 185 -1.27 29.40 -20.95
CA ASP A 185 -1.68 28.38 -21.90
C ASP A 185 -0.57 28.01 -22.88
N CYS A 186 -0.73 26.84 -23.51
CA CYS A 186 0.11 26.39 -24.62
C CYS A 186 -0.46 26.93 -25.93
N GLU A 187 0.40 27.43 -26.81
CA GLU A 187 -0.02 28.00 -28.10
C GLU A 187 -0.44 26.95 -29.14
N VAL A 188 -0.25 25.66 -28.83
CA VAL A 188 -0.42 24.55 -29.78
C VAL A 188 -1.57 23.63 -29.38
N CYS A 189 -1.75 23.39 -28.09
CA CYS A 189 -2.76 22.49 -27.56
C CYS A 189 -3.49 23.10 -26.37
N LYS A 190 -4.46 22.36 -25.83
CA LYS A 190 -5.30 22.83 -24.73
C LYS A 190 -4.61 22.80 -23.35
N ALA A 191 -3.31 22.53 -23.29
CA ALA A 191 -2.59 22.49 -22.01
C ALA A 191 -2.55 23.88 -21.36
N ILE A 192 -2.82 23.92 -20.05
CA ILE A 192 -2.83 25.15 -19.24
C ILE A 192 -2.03 24.89 -17.97
N TRP A 193 -1.29 25.88 -17.48
CA TRP A 193 -0.55 25.85 -16.23
C TRP A 193 -1.27 26.70 -15.16
N CYS A 194 -1.25 26.26 -13.90
CA CYS A 194 -1.90 27.01 -12.81
C CYS A 194 -1.14 28.30 -12.42
N SER A 195 0.15 28.36 -12.73
CA SER A 195 1.05 29.46 -12.36
C SER A 195 2.24 29.58 -13.32
N GLU A 196 2.89 30.74 -13.31
CA GLU A 196 4.15 30.96 -14.04
C GLU A 196 5.26 30.01 -13.57
N LYS A 197 5.30 29.67 -12.26
CA LYS A 197 6.22 28.68 -11.70
C LYS A 197 6.03 27.31 -12.39
N CYS A 198 4.79 26.87 -12.54
CA CYS A 198 4.48 25.60 -13.21
C CYS A 198 4.79 25.65 -14.71
N LYS A 199 4.46 26.76 -15.39
CA LYS A 199 4.77 26.91 -16.82
C LYS A 199 6.27 26.90 -17.06
N LYS A 200 7.03 27.74 -16.35
CA LYS A 200 8.49 27.85 -16.51
C LYS A 200 9.21 26.52 -16.30
N ALA A 201 8.78 25.73 -15.31
CA ALA A 201 9.41 24.46 -14.99
C ALA A 201 9.05 23.31 -15.94
N HIS A 202 7.85 23.30 -16.53
CA HIS A 202 7.36 22.15 -17.32
C HIS A 202 7.22 22.42 -18.82
N ALA A 203 7.10 23.67 -19.26
CA ALA A 203 6.91 23.97 -20.68
C ALA A 203 7.97 23.34 -21.61
N PRO A 204 9.28 23.31 -21.27
CA PRO A 204 10.28 22.64 -22.11
C PRO A 204 10.02 21.14 -22.27
N LEU A 205 9.67 20.45 -21.18
CA LEU A 205 9.33 19.02 -21.19
C LEU A 205 8.04 18.78 -21.97
N HIS A 206 7.02 19.60 -21.76
CA HIS A 206 5.76 19.53 -22.50
C HIS A 206 5.98 19.72 -24.02
N GLU A 207 6.78 20.69 -24.42
CA GLU A 207 7.12 20.93 -25.82
C GLU A 207 7.85 19.73 -26.42
N LEU A 208 8.82 19.16 -25.71
CA LEU A 208 9.50 17.95 -26.15
C LEU A 208 8.51 16.80 -26.31
N LEU A 209 7.76 16.44 -25.27
CA LEU A 209 6.88 15.27 -25.23
C LEU A 209 5.71 15.35 -26.23
N TYR A 210 5.09 16.53 -26.36
CA TYR A 210 3.83 16.67 -27.10
C TYR A 210 3.95 17.47 -28.39
N HIS A 211 5.05 18.19 -28.61
CA HIS A 211 5.24 19.10 -29.76
C HIS A 211 6.61 18.95 -30.44
N SER A 212 7.30 17.80 -30.29
CA SER A 212 8.68 17.61 -30.79
C SER A 212 8.88 17.93 -32.27
N TRP A 213 7.84 17.78 -33.11
CA TRP A 213 7.89 18.13 -34.55
C TRP A 213 8.20 19.61 -34.81
N ARG A 214 7.82 20.54 -33.91
CA ARG A 214 8.13 21.97 -34.07
C ARG A 214 9.58 22.29 -33.74
N SER A 215 10.15 21.56 -32.80
CA SER A 215 11.50 21.81 -32.29
C SER A 215 12.62 21.16 -33.12
N HIS A 216 12.28 20.46 -34.22
CA HIS A 216 13.21 19.62 -35.01
C HIS A 216 13.93 18.54 -34.18
N ARG A 217 13.39 18.18 -32.99
CA ARG A 217 13.96 17.18 -32.08
C ARG A 217 13.36 15.78 -32.27
N ILE A 218 12.88 15.45 -33.47
CA ILE A 218 12.20 14.18 -33.71
C ILE A 218 13.15 12.98 -33.50
N ASP A 219 14.45 13.18 -33.72
CA ASP A 219 15.51 12.21 -33.49
C ASP A 219 15.79 11.95 -32.00
N ILE A 220 15.28 12.83 -31.12
CA ILE A 220 15.37 12.71 -29.66
C ILE A 220 14.07 12.11 -29.12
N LEU A 221 12.91 12.59 -29.61
CA LEU A 221 11.60 12.11 -29.19
C LEU A 221 10.55 12.18 -30.32
N HIS A 222 9.80 11.10 -30.51
CA HIS A 222 8.66 11.06 -31.44
C HIS A 222 7.31 11.22 -30.71
N ALA A 223 6.72 12.43 -30.77
CA ALA A 223 5.53 12.79 -29.99
C ALA A 223 4.30 11.87 -30.25
N GLY A 224 4.15 11.38 -31.49
CA GLY A 224 3.09 10.42 -31.81
C GLY A 224 3.25 9.06 -31.13
N ASN A 225 4.50 8.61 -30.95
CA ASN A 225 4.81 7.35 -30.27
C ASN A 225 4.75 7.54 -28.76
N TRP A 226 5.18 8.70 -28.24
CA TRP A 226 4.93 9.10 -26.86
C TRP A 226 3.45 9.00 -26.49
N LYS A 227 2.55 9.53 -27.32
CA LYS A 227 1.10 9.40 -27.08
C LYS A 227 0.64 7.93 -27.01
N ARG A 228 1.18 7.05 -27.85
CA ARG A 228 0.87 5.61 -27.81
C ARG A 228 1.37 4.95 -26.53
N PHE A 229 2.59 5.30 -26.10
CA PHE A 229 3.17 4.86 -24.84
C PHE A 229 2.32 5.30 -23.64
N VAL A 230 1.93 6.58 -23.57
CA VAL A 230 1.07 7.10 -22.49
C VAL A 230 -0.29 6.40 -22.48
N ASN A 231 -0.95 6.25 -23.64
CA ASN A 231 -2.23 5.54 -23.72
C ASN A 231 -2.11 4.08 -23.25
N TYR A 232 -0.99 3.42 -23.54
CA TYR A 232 -0.73 2.07 -23.06
C TYR A 232 -0.56 2.05 -21.54
N CYS A 233 0.22 2.98 -20.98
CA CYS A 233 0.36 3.11 -19.54
C CYS A 233 -0.99 3.35 -18.86
N GLN A 234 -1.83 4.24 -19.40
CA GLN A 234 -3.19 4.47 -18.86
C GLN A 234 -4.07 3.23 -18.91
N LYS A 235 -4.06 2.49 -20.03
CA LYS A 235 -4.85 1.27 -20.20
C LYS A 235 -4.53 0.21 -19.14
N TYR A 236 -3.26 0.11 -18.74
CA TYR A 236 -2.78 -0.88 -17.78
C TYR A 236 -2.46 -0.29 -16.40
N CYS A 237 -2.90 0.94 -16.12
CA CYS A 237 -2.59 1.66 -14.86
C CYS A 237 -1.08 1.63 -14.50
N PHE A 238 -0.22 1.75 -15.50
CA PHE A 238 1.23 1.58 -15.36
C PHE A 238 1.91 2.90 -14.97
N THR A 239 1.58 3.43 -13.79
CA THR A 239 2.09 4.71 -13.28
C THR A 239 3.61 4.76 -13.23
N ALA A 240 4.27 3.68 -12.79
CA ALA A 240 5.72 3.62 -12.75
C ALA A 240 6.36 3.78 -14.12
N ALA A 241 5.88 3.05 -15.15
CA ALA A 241 6.41 3.18 -16.51
C ALA A 241 6.16 4.58 -17.09
N PHE A 242 4.96 5.14 -16.89
CA PHE A 242 4.67 6.51 -17.29
C PHE A 242 5.66 7.52 -16.66
N SER A 243 5.95 7.33 -15.37
CA SER A 243 6.92 8.14 -14.62
C SER A 243 8.33 8.02 -15.17
N ILE A 244 8.77 6.81 -15.53
CA ILE A 244 10.06 6.59 -16.20
C ILE A 244 10.14 7.37 -17.51
N GLY A 245 9.06 7.39 -18.29
CA GLY A 245 8.98 8.20 -19.51
C GLY A 245 9.23 9.69 -19.25
N LEU A 246 8.59 10.26 -18.22
CA LEU A 246 8.78 11.67 -17.84
C LEU A 246 10.18 11.95 -17.28
N ILE A 247 10.70 11.06 -16.45
CA ILE A 247 12.02 11.18 -15.84
C ILE A 247 13.10 11.14 -16.92
N TYR A 248 13.03 10.16 -17.82
CA TYR A 248 13.96 10.05 -18.94
C TYR A 248 13.88 11.27 -19.87
N GLY A 249 12.66 11.72 -20.22
CA GLY A 249 12.48 12.95 -20.99
C GLY A 249 13.07 14.18 -20.30
N SER A 250 13.00 14.25 -18.97
CA SER A 250 13.60 15.33 -18.18
C SER A 250 15.13 15.26 -18.16
N MET A 251 15.71 14.06 -18.03
CA MET A 251 17.16 13.84 -18.13
C MET A 251 17.73 14.30 -19.47
N LEU A 252 16.99 14.15 -20.57
CA LEU A 252 17.42 14.61 -21.90
C LEU A 252 17.42 16.14 -22.06
N LEU A 253 16.64 16.84 -21.24
CA LEU A 253 16.55 18.31 -21.25
C LEU A 253 17.43 18.97 -20.18
N ASP A 254 17.80 18.22 -19.16
CA ASP A 254 18.61 18.72 -18.06
C ASP A 254 20.06 18.91 -18.48
N THR A 255 20.46 20.18 -18.58
CA THR A 255 21.84 20.57 -18.91
C THR A 255 22.79 20.52 -17.71
N THR A 256 22.25 20.45 -16.49
CA THR A 256 23.03 20.42 -15.25
C THR A 256 23.46 19.00 -14.87
N GLY A 257 22.66 18.00 -15.26
CA GLY A 257 22.86 16.61 -14.87
C GLY A 257 22.27 16.25 -13.50
N GLU A 258 21.72 17.23 -12.77
CA GLU A 258 21.13 17.07 -11.43
C GLU A 258 20.10 15.93 -11.39
N VAL A 259 19.24 15.83 -12.42
CA VAL A 259 18.19 14.79 -12.47
C VAL A 259 18.78 13.40 -12.57
N ARG A 260 19.85 13.23 -13.37
CA ARG A 260 20.52 11.93 -13.55
C ARG A 260 21.33 11.57 -12.31
N GLU A 261 22.06 12.52 -11.74
CA GLU A 261 22.81 12.35 -10.50
C GLU A 261 21.90 11.90 -9.34
N GLN A 262 20.81 12.63 -9.08
CA GLN A 262 19.86 12.27 -8.01
C GLN A 262 19.19 10.91 -8.26
N TRP A 263 18.88 10.57 -9.51
CA TRP A 263 18.31 9.26 -9.86
C TRP A 263 19.29 8.12 -9.61
N ASP A 264 20.55 8.28 -10.00
CA ASP A 264 21.58 7.26 -9.86
C ASP A 264 21.96 7.00 -8.38
N GLU A 265 21.59 7.90 -7.47
CA GLU A 265 21.75 7.72 -6.02
C GLU A 265 20.63 6.89 -5.36
N LEU A 266 19.52 6.63 -6.04
CA LEU A 266 18.37 5.90 -5.48
C LEU A 266 18.67 4.41 -5.25
N ALA A 267 17.98 3.81 -4.29
CA ALA A 267 18.00 2.35 -4.14
C ALA A 267 17.35 1.71 -5.36
N SER A 268 17.94 0.67 -5.94
CA SER A 268 17.43 0.07 -7.18
C SER A 268 17.19 -1.43 -7.06
N VAL A 269 16.14 -1.91 -7.73
CA VAL A 269 15.78 -3.32 -7.80
C VAL A 269 15.02 -3.58 -9.11
N SER A 270 15.17 -4.77 -9.68
CA SER A 270 14.40 -5.16 -10.87
C SER A 270 12.92 -5.39 -10.52
N GLN A 271 12.01 -4.84 -11.34
CA GLN A 271 10.58 -5.10 -11.23
C GLN A 271 10.26 -6.61 -11.32
N LYS A 272 11.03 -7.37 -12.12
CA LYS A 272 10.87 -8.84 -12.23
C LYS A 272 11.13 -9.55 -10.90
N VAL A 273 12.07 -9.05 -10.10
CA VAL A 273 12.35 -9.59 -8.75
C VAL A 273 11.20 -9.27 -7.80
N ARG A 274 10.69 -8.03 -7.83
CA ARG A 274 9.57 -7.60 -6.98
C ARG A 274 8.32 -8.45 -7.20
N ILE A 275 7.99 -8.74 -8.45
CA ILE A 275 6.75 -9.45 -8.81
C ILE A 275 6.83 -10.96 -8.53
N LYS A 276 7.98 -11.61 -8.77
CA LYS A 276 8.17 -13.04 -8.42
C LYS A 276 7.80 -13.37 -6.97
N LEU A 277 8.04 -12.45 -6.04
CA LEU A 277 7.75 -12.65 -4.62
C LEU A 277 6.34 -12.21 -4.22
N ARG A 278 5.73 -11.30 -4.97
CA ARG A 278 4.30 -10.99 -4.87
C ARG A 278 3.47 -12.22 -5.24
N ASP A 279 3.78 -12.86 -6.37
CA ASP A 279 3.00 -13.98 -6.89
C ASP A 279 3.16 -15.24 -6.04
N ALA A 280 4.33 -15.43 -5.39
CA ALA A 280 4.53 -16.49 -4.39
C ALA A 280 3.62 -16.34 -3.16
N SER A 281 3.13 -15.12 -2.87
CA SER A 281 2.23 -14.88 -1.75
C SER A 281 0.75 -15.08 -2.09
N GLY A 282 0.37 -15.47 -3.31
CA GLY A 282 -1.03 -15.82 -3.65
C GLY A 282 -2.09 -14.71 -3.42
N ILE A 283 -1.68 -13.46 -3.19
CA ILE A 283 -2.58 -12.33 -2.88
C ILE A 283 -2.49 -11.33 -4.01
N GLY A 284 -3.24 -11.62 -5.07
CA GLY A 284 -3.22 -10.89 -6.32
C GLY A 284 -4.44 -10.03 -6.58
N SER A 285 -5.04 -9.35 -5.58
CA SER A 285 -6.22 -8.51 -5.85
C SER A 285 -6.23 -7.11 -5.20
N THR A 286 -5.76 -6.94 -3.95
CA THR A 286 -5.92 -5.65 -3.25
C THR A 286 -4.80 -4.63 -3.52
N PHE A 287 -3.65 -5.06 -4.07
CA PHE A 287 -2.46 -4.21 -4.23
C PHE A 287 -2.03 -4.01 -5.70
N ASN A 288 -2.91 -4.34 -6.65
CA ASN A 288 -2.62 -4.42 -8.10
C ASN A 288 -2.56 -3.08 -8.85
N LEU A 289 -2.98 -1.96 -8.26
CA LEU A 289 -3.31 -0.77 -9.06
C LEU A 289 -2.11 0.04 -9.61
N MET A 290 -0.88 -0.18 -9.13
CA MET A 290 0.24 0.73 -9.45
C MET A 290 1.34 0.14 -10.36
N ASN A 291 1.27 -1.16 -10.68
CA ASN A 291 2.42 -1.91 -11.20
C ASN A 291 2.25 -2.52 -12.61
N GLY A 292 1.21 -2.13 -13.36
CA GLY A 292 1.04 -2.64 -14.73
C GLY A 292 0.50 -4.07 -14.82
N THR A 293 -0.26 -4.52 -13.80
CA THR A 293 -0.99 -5.80 -13.83
C THR A 293 -2.46 -5.57 -14.17
N THR A 294 -3.08 -6.56 -14.81
CA THR A 294 -4.43 -6.47 -15.39
C THR A 294 -5.45 -5.90 -14.40
N VAL A 295 -5.96 -4.69 -14.69
CA VAL A 295 -7.28 -4.28 -14.21
C VAL A 295 -8.28 -5.09 -15.05
N HIS A 296 -9.11 -5.91 -14.40
CA HIS A 296 -10.31 -6.45 -15.02
C HIS A 296 -11.23 -5.28 -15.35
N THR A 297 -11.03 -4.65 -16.52
CA THR A 297 -12.03 -3.75 -17.07
C THR A 297 -13.10 -4.62 -17.69
N GLU A 298 -14.12 -4.95 -16.90
CA GLU A 298 -15.44 -5.23 -17.45
C GLU A 298 -15.86 -3.98 -18.24
N ASP A 299 -15.67 -3.97 -19.56
CA ASP A 299 -16.50 -3.24 -20.51
C ASP A 299 -15.97 -3.43 -21.94
N GLY A 300 -16.78 -4.07 -22.79
CA GLY A 300 -16.57 -4.06 -24.23
C GLY A 300 -17.00 -5.32 -24.96
N SER A 301 -18.32 -5.50 -25.05
CA SER A 301 -19.04 -6.26 -26.08
C SER A 301 -18.21 -6.95 -27.18
N ASP A 302 -18.12 -8.27 -27.12
CA ASP A 302 -18.16 -9.09 -28.32
C ASP A 302 -18.97 -10.35 -28.04
N ASN A 303 -20.12 -10.46 -28.70
CA ASN A 303 -20.94 -11.66 -28.74
C ASN A 303 -20.18 -12.73 -29.54
N SER A 304 -19.29 -13.43 -28.86
CA SER A 304 -18.67 -14.65 -29.35
C SER A 304 -18.71 -15.67 -28.22
N SER A 305 -19.72 -16.53 -28.27
CA SER A 305 -19.87 -17.70 -27.43
C SER A 305 -18.65 -18.62 -27.58
N ASN A 306 -17.67 -18.46 -26.70
CA ASN A 306 -16.73 -19.48 -26.27
C ASN A 306 -16.31 -19.14 -24.85
N LYS A 307 -17.01 -19.74 -23.86
CA LYS A 307 -16.49 -19.86 -22.50
C LYS A 307 -15.28 -20.79 -22.56
N GLY A 308 -14.09 -20.20 -22.69
CA GLY A 308 -12.82 -20.90 -22.68
C GLY A 308 -11.78 -20.00 -22.05
N ASP A 309 -11.25 -20.43 -20.91
CA ASP A 309 -10.00 -20.04 -20.26
C ASP A 309 -9.64 -18.55 -20.33
N GLU A 310 -10.01 -17.80 -19.29
CA GLU A 310 -9.41 -16.50 -18.98
C GLU A 310 -7.91 -16.69 -18.71
N LYS A 311 -7.08 -16.62 -19.76
CA LYS A 311 -5.63 -16.56 -19.60
C LYS A 311 -5.26 -15.20 -19.02
N ASN A 312 -4.77 -15.20 -17.78
CA ASN A 312 -3.91 -14.15 -17.26
C ASN A 312 -2.90 -13.77 -18.36
N ILE A 313 -2.95 -12.53 -18.83
CA ILE A 313 -1.92 -12.01 -19.73
C ILE A 313 -0.63 -12.00 -18.91
N ASP A 314 0.37 -12.72 -19.38
CA ASP A 314 1.69 -12.77 -18.75
C ASP A 314 2.23 -11.34 -18.57
N ASP A 315 2.54 -10.96 -17.33
CA ASP A 315 3.09 -9.65 -16.98
C ASP A 315 4.31 -9.31 -17.86
N GLU A 316 5.07 -10.33 -18.27
CA GLU A 316 6.22 -10.20 -19.17
C GLU A 316 5.83 -9.63 -20.55
N ILE A 317 4.68 -10.04 -21.11
CA ILE A 317 4.15 -9.51 -22.38
C ILE A 317 3.79 -8.03 -22.24
N VAL A 318 3.21 -7.64 -21.10
CA VAL A 318 2.86 -6.24 -20.83
C VAL A 318 4.11 -5.38 -20.76
N TRP A 319 5.16 -5.86 -20.08
CA TRP A 319 6.40 -5.13 -19.96
C TRP A 319 7.16 -5.02 -21.27
N GLU A 320 7.27 -6.11 -22.03
CA GLU A 320 7.92 -6.11 -23.35
C GLU A 320 7.25 -5.09 -24.27
N LYS A 321 5.91 -5.08 -24.32
CA LYS A 321 5.18 -4.14 -25.16
C LYS A 321 5.34 -2.70 -24.68
N CYS A 322 5.34 -2.48 -23.36
CA CYS A 322 5.56 -1.17 -22.76
C CYS A 322 6.95 -0.62 -23.13
N TYR A 323 7.99 -1.46 -23.00
CA TYR A 323 9.37 -1.10 -23.36
C TYR A 323 9.53 -0.83 -24.85
N GLU A 324 8.92 -1.63 -25.74
CA GLU A 324 8.89 -1.36 -27.17
C GLU A 324 8.29 0.02 -27.47
N LEU A 325 7.17 0.36 -26.83
CA LEU A 325 6.53 1.67 -26.98
C LEU A 325 7.39 2.82 -26.41
N PHE A 326 8.09 2.59 -25.31
CA PHE A 326 9.05 3.53 -24.74
C PHE A 326 10.20 3.82 -25.71
N CYS A 327 10.86 2.79 -26.25
CA CYS A 327 11.92 2.95 -27.24
C CYS A 327 11.44 3.61 -28.54
N ASN A 328 10.21 3.31 -28.97
CA ASN A 328 9.60 4.00 -30.12
C ASN A 328 9.33 5.49 -29.84
N ALA A 329 9.04 5.86 -28.59
CA ALA A 329 8.89 7.25 -28.17
C ALA A 329 10.24 7.96 -28.06
N PHE A 330 11.27 7.27 -27.57
CA PHE A 330 12.63 7.77 -27.39
C PHE A 330 13.63 6.93 -28.21
N PRO A 331 13.85 7.22 -29.51
CA PRO A 331 14.57 6.33 -30.43
C PRO A 331 16.01 5.97 -30.00
N LYS A 332 16.70 6.87 -29.30
CA LYS A 332 18.06 6.66 -28.80
C LYS A 332 18.12 5.96 -27.45
N ALA A 333 16.99 5.79 -26.75
CA ALA A 333 16.97 5.18 -25.43
C ALA A 333 17.44 3.71 -25.46
N SER A 334 17.18 2.99 -26.54
CA SER A 334 17.61 1.61 -26.74
C SER A 334 19.13 1.43 -26.80
N GLU A 335 19.91 2.51 -26.99
CA GLU A 335 21.37 2.48 -26.96
C GLU A 335 21.91 2.42 -25.52
N GLU A 336 21.16 2.92 -24.53
CA GLU A 336 21.59 3.05 -23.14
C GLU A 336 20.73 2.31 -22.10
N ILE A 337 19.49 1.96 -22.47
CA ILE A 337 18.51 1.28 -21.62
C ILE A 337 18.03 0.05 -22.38
N ASP A 338 18.48 -1.12 -21.94
CA ASP A 338 17.91 -2.39 -22.35
C ASP A 338 16.67 -2.74 -21.50
N MET A 339 16.06 -3.89 -21.78
CA MET A 339 14.84 -4.33 -21.08
C MET A 339 15.08 -4.52 -19.58
N ASP A 340 16.20 -5.11 -19.18
CA ASP A 340 16.51 -5.38 -17.78
C ASP A 340 16.74 -4.08 -17.00
N LYS A 341 17.42 -3.11 -17.62
CA LYS A 341 17.60 -1.77 -17.06
C LYS A 341 16.28 -1.01 -16.99
N PHE A 342 15.42 -1.11 -18.00
CA PHE A 342 14.08 -0.53 -17.96
C PHE A 342 13.23 -1.08 -16.80
N LEU A 343 13.24 -2.41 -16.60
CA LEU A 343 12.59 -3.04 -15.45
C LEU A 343 13.22 -2.65 -14.12
N THR A 344 14.53 -2.44 -14.09
CA THR A 344 15.24 -1.92 -12.91
C THR A 344 14.84 -0.49 -12.61
N MET A 345 14.66 0.36 -13.63
CA MET A 345 14.14 1.72 -13.45
C MET A 345 12.71 1.70 -12.89
N ILE A 346 11.84 0.83 -13.40
CA ILE A 346 10.47 0.66 -12.87
C ILE A 346 10.50 0.22 -11.40
N GLY A 347 11.30 -0.78 -11.06
CA GLY A 347 11.40 -1.25 -9.67
C GLY A 347 12.02 -0.19 -8.75
N THR A 348 13.01 0.57 -9.23
CA THR A 348 13.60 1.74 -8.55
C THR A 348 12.53 2.78 -8.25
N PHE A 349 11.70 3.16 -9.22
CA PHE A 349 10.61 4.10 -8.98
C PHE A 349 9.69 3.60 -7.86
N ASN A 350 9.26 2.34 -7.94
CA ASN A 350 8.28 1.78 -7.03
C ASN A 350 8.73 1.70 -5.57
N ILE A 351 10.01 1.46 -5.29
CA ILE A 351 10.51 1.34 -3.91
C ILE A 351 10.92 2.68 -3.28
N ASN A 352 11.05 3.75 -4.09
CA ASN A 352 11.50 5.08 -3.63
C ASN A 352 10.40 6.15 -3.63
N GLN A 353 9.28 5.91 -4.32
CA GLN A 353 8.21 6.90 -4.46
C GLN A 353 7.47 7.17 -3.14
N TYR A 354 7.00 8.40 -3.01
CA TYR A 354 6.05 8.86 -2.02
C TYR A 354 4.93 9.63 -2.74
N ASN A 355 3.70 9.13 -2.67
CA ASN A 355 2.55 9.69 -3.39
C ASN A 355 2.85 9.91 -4.89
N GLU A 356 3.38 8.88 -5.56
CA GLU A 356 3.73 8.88 -7.00
C GLU A 356 4.86 9.84 -7.38
N GLN A 357 5.54 10.43 -6.41
CA GLN A 357 6.65 11.35 -6.59
C GLN A 357 7.94 10.80 -5.99
N ILE A 358 9.10 11.15 -6.55
CA ILE A 358 10.40 10.85 -5.95
C ILE A 358 11.04 12.12 -5.42
N TYR A 359 11.49 12.03 -4.19
CA TYR A 359 12.16 13.09 -3.45
C TYR A 359 13.49 12.54 -2.94
N HIS A 360 14.57 13.25 -3.22
CA HIS A 360 15.94 12.85 -2.95
C HIS A 360 16.16 12.50 -1.48
N TRP A 361 15.86 13.42 -0.55
CA TRP A 361 16.08 13.17 0.88
C TRP A 361 15.12 12.14 1.46
N HIS A 362 13.87 12.14 0.97
CA HIS A 362 12.87 11.16 1.36
C HIS A 362 13.34 9.72 1.12
N SER A 363 13.92 9.47 -0.06
CA SER A 363 14.34 8.13 -0.49
C SER A 363 15.45 7.50 0.38
N PHE A 364 16.06 8.26 1.29
CA PHE A 364 17.07 7.75 2.24
C PHE A 364 16.53 7.47 3.65
N MET A 365 15.25 7.74 3.93
CA MET A 365 14.66 7.52 5.25
C MET A 365 14.13 6.10 5.38
N ASN A 366 14.58 5.35 6.39
CA ASN A 366 14.11 3.99 6.63
C ASN A 366 12.76 3.95 7.37
N HIS A 367 12.14 2.78 7.31
CA HIS A 367 10.90 2.48 7.99
C HIS A 367 11.09 2.19 9.48
N ASP A 368 10.20 2.73 10.31
CA ASP A 368 9.90 2.22 11.65
C ASP A 368 8.37 2.25 11.89
N CYS A 369 7.81 1.23 12.55
CA CYS A 369 6.39 1.21 12.92
C CYS A 369 6.06 2.18 14.08
N GLU A 370 7.09 2.64 14.81
CA GLU A 370 7.05 3.72 15.78
C GLU A 370 8.04 4.84 15.38
N PRO A 371 7.74 5.57 14.29
CA PRO A 371 8.69 6.50 13.69
C PRO A 371 8.95 7.73 14.57
N ASN A 372 10.15 8.29 14.46
CA ASN A 372 10.53 9.51 15.16
C ASN A 372 10.35 10.78 14.33
N ALA A 373 10.01 10.65 13.05
CA ALA A 373 9.61 11.74 12.17
C ALA A 373 8.32 11.42 11.41
N TYR A 374 7.65 12.46 10.91
CA TYR A 374 6.50 12.35 10.02
C TYR A 374 6.61 13.38 8.88
N ILE A 375 5.96 13.07 7.76
CA ILE A 375 5.96 13.90 6.56
C ILE A 375 4.66 14.69 6.52
N GLU A 376 4.77 16.00 6.33
CA GLU A 376 3.67 16.89 5.96
C GLU A 376 3.87 17.26 4.49
N GLN A 377 2.94 16.85 3.62
CA GLN A 377 2.92 17.28 2.23
C GLN A 377 2.04 18.52 2.12
N ALA A 378 2.64 19.66 1.78
CA ALA A 378 1.89 20.89 1.51
C ALA A 378 1.44 20.90 0.04
N GLU A 379 0.19 21.32 -0.20
CA GLU A 379 -0.47 21.52 -1.51
C GLU A 379 -0.04 20.60 -2.66
N GLU A 380 -0.91 19.65 -3.06
CA GLU A 380 -0.85 18.90 -4.33
C GLU A 380 0.57 18.58 -4.86
N HIS A 381 1.40 18.02 -3.97
CA HIS A 381 2.70 17.40 -4.30
C HIS A 381 3.87 18.35 -4.63
N ASP A 382 3.86 19.61 -4.17
CA ASP A 382 4.93 20.56 -4.48
C ASP A 382 6.02 20.65 -3.38
N GLU A 383 5.68 20.54 -2.09
CA GLU A 383 6.66 20.60 -0.97
C GLU A 383 6.44 19.44 0.01
N LEU A 384 7.52 18.70 0.32
CA LEU A 384 7.57 17.80 1.48
C LEU A 384 8.28 18.49 2.64
N LYS A 385 7.64 18.49 3.81
CA LYS A 385 8.27 18.90 5.06
C LYS A 385 8.39 17.69 5.95
N LEU A 386 9.58 17.47 6.49
CA LEU A 386 9.81 16.45 7.50
C LEU A 386 9.80 17.09 8.88
N HIS A 387 8.98 16.57 9.77
CA HIS A 387 8.82 17.06 11.13
C HIS A 387 9.26 16.01 12.13
N ALA A 388 9.92 16.44 13.21
CA ALA A 388 10.23 15.58 14.34
C ALA A 388 8.94 15.24 15.11
N ARG A 389 8.60 13.95 15.21
CA ARG A 389 7.43 13.47 15.96
C ARG A 389 7.68 13.44 17.47
N ARG A 390 8.94 13.20 17.85
CA ARG A 390 9.47 13.22 19.21
C ARG A 390 10.85 13.89 19.19
N PRO A 391 11.46 14.24 20.34
CA PRO A 391 12.84 14.71 20.34
C PRO A 391 13.76 13.70 19.65
N ILE A 392 14.65 14.20 18.77
CA ILE A 392 15.63 13.41 18.03
C ILE A 392 17.02 13.93 18.41
N LYS A 393 17.92 13.04 18.82
CA LYS A 393 19.28 13.44 19.20
C LYS A 393 20.24 13.43 18.02
N LYS A 394 21.27 14.29 18.08
CA LYS A 394 22.38 14.20 17.13
C LYS A 394 22.90 12.76 17.07
N GLY A 395 23.00 12.23 15.85
CA GLY A 395 23.48 10.89 15.58
C GLY A 395 22.38 9.81 15.56
N GLU A 396 21.15 10.12 15.98
CA GLU A 396 20.00 9.23 15.86
C GLU A 396 19.56 9.11 14.40
N GLN A 397 19.12 7.91 14.00
CA GLN A 397 18.52 7.69 12.69
C GLN A 397 17.14 8.33 12.64
N ILE A 398 16.80 8.96 11.52
CA ILE A 398 15.50 9.54 11.27
C ILE A 398 14.69 8.51 10.47
N CYS A 399 13.60 8.03 11.05
CA CYS A 399 12.73 7.01 10.47
C CYS A 399 11.30 7.54 10.32
N VAL A 400 10.64 7.10 9.25
CA VAL A 400 9.22 7.37 8.94
C VAL A 400 8.45 6.05 8.87
N THR A 401 7.12 6.09 8.82
CA THR A 401 6.32 4.88 8.55
C THR A 401 5.96 4.80 7.08
N TYR A 402 6.16 3.64 6.45
CA TYR A 402 5.78 3.39 5.04
C TYR A 402 4.38 2.82 4.93
N VAL A 403 3.91 2.21 6.01
CA VAL A 403 2.62 1.52 6.10
C VAL A 403 1.73 2.25 7.11
N ASN A 404 0.44 1.95 7.09
CA ASN A 404 -0.49 2.53 8.04
C ASN A 404 -0.15 2.07 9.46
N PRO A 405 0.17 2.98 10.40
CA PRO A 405 0.53 2.62 11.76
C PRO A 405 -0.65 2.02 12.57
N LEU A 406 -1.89 2.14 12.08
CA LEU A 406 -3.08 1.55 12.69
C LEU A 406 -3.27 0.07 12.34
N HIS A 407 -2.60 -0.43 11.30
CA HIS A 407 -2.64 -1.85 10.94
C HIS A 407 -1.95 -2.69 12.03
N GLY A 408 -2.39 -3.93 12.20
CA GLY A 408 -1.74 -4.92 13.06
C GLY A 408 -0.37 -5.37 12.56
N VAL A 409 0.42 -6.02 13.41
CA VAL A 409 1.81 -6.40 13.07
C VAL A 409 1.89 -7.26 11.81
N ARG A 410 0.92 -8.15 11.59
CA ARG A 410 0.93 -9.05 10.43
C ARG A 410 0.71 -8.31 9.13
N LEU A 411 -0.32 -7.46 9.09
CA LEU A 411 -0.62 -6.64 7.92
C LEU A 411 0.54 -5.69 7.61
N ARG A 412 1.06 -4.98 8.61
CA ARG A 412 2.23 -4.09 8.42
C ARG A 412 3.42 -4.84 7.82
N ARG A 413 3.79 -6.00 8.39
CA ARG A 413 4.93 -6.78 7.89
C ARG A 413 4.69 -7.38 6.51
N ARG A 414 3.45 -7.79 6.20
CA ARG A 414 3.06 -8.27 4.87
C ARG A 414 3.14 -7.16 3.82
N GLU A 415 2.62 -5.98 4.11
CA GLU A 415 2.72 -4.81 3.23
C GLU A 415 4.20 -4.45 2.97
N LEU A 416 5.03 -4.42 4.02
CA LEU A 416 6.47 -4.18 3.90
C LEU A 416 7.18 -5.23 3.05
N ARG A 417 6.83 -6.50 3.24
CA ARG A 417 7.38 -7.61 2.46
C ARG A 417 7.02 -7.48 0.97
N VAL A 418 5.75 -7.25 0.65
CA VAL A 418 5.29 -7.20 -0.75
C VAL A 418 5.85 -5.97 -1.45
N ASN A 419 5.77 -4.80 -0.82
CA ASN A 419 6.04 -3.52 -1.48
C ASN A 419 7.52 -3.12 -1.44
N TRP A 420 8.25 -3.49 -0.38
CA TRP A 420 9.66 -3.12 -0.16
C TRP A 420 10.60 -4.33 0.09
N GLY A 421 10.08 -5.55 0.16
CA GLY A 421 10.91 -6.76 0.16
C GLY A 421 11.57 -7.09 1.49
N PHE A 422 11.15 -6.50 2.60
CA PHE A 422 11.72 -6.75 3.93
C PHE A 422 10.65 -6.93 5.01
N LEU A 423 11.06 -7.48 6.17
CA LEU A 423 10.23 -7.62 7.36
C LEU A 423 10.76 -6.70 8.46
N CYS A 424 9.91 -5.80 8.96
CA CYS A 424 10.30 -4.91 10.06
C CYS A 424 10.58 -5.71 11.35
N GLN A 425 11.61 -5.28 12.08
CA GLN A 425 12.07 -5.85 13.35
C GLN A 425 12.11 -4.82 14.49
N CYS A 426 11.44 -3.66 14.34
CA CYS A 426 11.39 -2.62 15.37
C CYS A 426 10.77 -3.13 16.68
N ASP A 427 11.01 -2.40 17.77
CA ASP A 427 10.53 -2.76 19.12
C ASP A 427 9.03 -3.01 19.16
N ARG A 428 8.24 -2.18 18.46
CA ARG A 428 6.79 -2.37 18.36
C ARG A 428 6.42 -3.71 17.72
N CYS A 429 7.05 -4.07 16.62
CA CYS A 429 6.81 -5.35 15.95
C CYS A 429 7.19 -6.53 16.86
N GLN A 430 8.35 -6.49 17.52
CA GLN A 430 8.78 -7.56 18.43
C GLN A 430 7.81 -7.76 19.59
N ASN A 431 7.38 -6.66 20.21
CA ASN A 431 6.45 -6.69 21.32
C ASN A 431 5.09 -7.28 20.92
N GLU A 432 4.53 -6.83 19.79
CA GLU A 432 3.25 -7.34 19.27
C GLU A 432 3.35 -8.85 18.93
N LEU A 433 4.42 -9.31 18.28
CA LEU A 433 4.62 -10.72 17.93
C LEU A 433 4.75 -11.63 19.15
N SER A 434 5.51 -11.22 20.16
CA SER A 434 5.70 -12.00 21.39
C SER A 434 4.39 -12.25 22.15
N THR A 435 3.37 -11.43 21.91
CA THR A 435 2.03 -11.61 22.52
C THR A 435 1.29 -12.79 21.88
N PHE A 436 1.51 -13.06 20.59
CA PHE A 436 0.89 -14.20 19.89
C PHE A 436 1.54 -15.54 20.24
N GLU A 437 2.86 -15.57 20.47
CA GLU A 437 3.60 -16.79 20.87
C GLU A 437 3.20 -17.31 22.26
N ARG A 438 2.70 -16.42 23.14
CA ARG A 438 2.31 -16.75 24.52
C ARG A 438 0.94 -17.44 24.64
N VAL A 439 0.20 -17.63 23.54
CA VAL A 439 -1.05 -18.42 23.54
C VAL A 439 -0.66 -19.89 23.30
N PRO A 440 -0.73 -20.77 24.32
CA PRO A 440 -0.26 -22.14 24.17
C PRO A 440 -1.09 -22.89 23.14
N ASN A 441 -0.42 -23.49 22.18
CA ASN A 441 -0.99 -24.42 21.22
C ASN A 441 -1.33 -25.72 21.98
N SER A 442 -2.58 -25.89 22.41
CA SER A 442 -3.03 -26.98 23.30
C SER A 442 -3.07 -28.38 22.65
N GLU A 443 -2.30 -28.62 21.59
CA GLU A 443 -2.34 -29.87 20.81
C GLU A 443 -1.01 -30.63 20.79
N LYS A 444 0.00 -30.21 21.57
CA LYS A 444 1.25 -30.96 21.70
C LYS A 444 1.47 -31.41 23.14
N GLU A 445 0.75 -32.44 23.56
CA GLU A 445 1.17 -33.43 24.57
C GLU A 445 0.02 -34.40 24.86
N ASN A 446 -0.09 -35.47 24.07
CA ASN A 446 -0.59 -36.76 24.55
C ASN A 446 -0.35 -37.86 23.51
N GLU A 447 0.91 -38.26 23.34
CA GLU A 447 1.22 -39.61 22.90
C GLU A 447 2.37 -40.18 23.73
N GLY A 448 2.04 -41.17 24.56
CA GLY A 448 2.97 -42.22 24.93
C GLY A 448 3.40 -42.26 26.40
N THR A 449 2.54 -42.75 27.29
CA THR A 449 2.92 -43.80 28.26
C THR A 449 1.66 -44.50 28.80
N ASN A 450 1.32 -45.65 28.20
CA ASN A 450 0.66 -46.72 28.93
C ASN A 450 1.74 -47.45 29.75
N LEU A 451 1.49 -47.71 31.04
CA LEU A 451 1.90 -48.94 31.75
C LEU A 451 1.29 -48.97 33.16
N THR A 452 0.23 -49.77 33.27
CA THR A 452 -0.08 -50.77 34.31
C THR A 452 0.04 -50.43 35.81
N VAL A 453 -1.12 -50.57 36.45
CA VAL A 453 -1.44 -50.84 37.86
C VAL A 453 -0.44 -51.74 38.59
N ASN A 454 -0.11 -51.39 39.84
CA ASN A 454 0.07 -52.35 40.93
C ASN A 454 -0.39 -51.71 42.25
N GLU A 455 -1.34 -52.39 42.90
CA GLU A 455 -1.70 -52.18 44.31
C GLU A 455 -0.61 -52.75 45.23
N THR A 456 -0.39 -52.14 46.39
CA THR A 456 -0.13 -52.82 47.67
C THR A 456 -0.15 -51.85 48.85
N ASP A 457 -0.66 -52.36 49.96
CA ASP A 457 -1.13 -51.67 51.17
C ASP A 457 -0.06 -51.30 52.22
N SER A 458 -0.48 -50.34 53.06
CA SER A 458 -0.41 -50.27 54.55
C SER A 458 0.80 -49.71 55.34
N ASP A 459 0.39 -48.90 56.34
CA ASP A 459 0.98 -48.47 57.62
C ASP A 459 2.16 -47.47 57.65
N GLY A 460 2.15 -46.39 58.46
CA GLY A 460 1.19 -45.87 59.44
C GLY A 460 1.84 -44.81 60.36
N SER A 461 1.05 -43.82 60.81
CA SER A 461 1.24 -42.85 61.94
C SER A 461 2.36 -41.79 61.81
N SER A 462 2.21 -40.52 62.22
CA SER A 462 1.42 -39.91 63.30
C SER A 462 1.28 -38.36 63.12
N GLU A 463 0.10 -37.84 63.49
CA GLU A 463 -0.26 -36.59 64.26
C GLU A 463 0.58 -35.30 64.09
N ASP A 464 0.06 -34.05 64.04
CA ASP A 464 -1.16 -33.41 64.56
C ASP A 464 -1.35 -32.04 63.86
N GLY A 465 -2.55 -31.44 63.91
CA GLY A 465 -2.75 -30.01 63.62
C GLY A 465 -4.02 -29.64 62.85
N SER A 466 -5.19 -29.99 63.38
CA SER A 466 -6.49 -29.65 62.78
C SER A 466 -6.96 -28.22 63.11
N LYS A 467 -7.30 -27.44 62.08
CA LYS A 467 -8.34 -26.38 62.11
C LYS A 467 -9.13 -26.45 60.80
N LYS A 468 -10.44 -26.64 60.91
CA LYS A 468 -11.36 -26.84 59.79
C LYS A 468 -12.48 -25.80 59.85
N LEU A 469 -13.02 -25.51 58.66
CA LEU A 469 -14.32 -24.89 58.32
C LEU A 469 -14.26 -23.35 58.19
N THR A 470 -14.67 -22.69 57.09
CA THR A 470 -15.61 -23.03 56.00
C THR A 470 -15.32 -22.21 54.71
N GLY A 471 -15.73 -22.75 53.55
CA GLY A 471 -16.43 -21.96 52.51
C GLY A 471 -15.65 -21.35 51.34
N GLY A 472 -15.84 -21.92 50.14
CA GLY A 472 -16.14 -21.13 48.93
C GLY A 472 -14.97 -20.77 48.00
N ARG A 473 -14.88 -21.50 46.88
CA ARG A 473 -14.24 -21.06 45.62
C ARG A 473 -14.78 -19.68 45.20
N LYS A 474 -13.90 -18.78 44.77
CA LYS A 474 -14.14 -17.79 43.71
C LYS A 474 -12.80 -17.26 43.17
N SER A 475 -12.37 -17.82 42.04
CA SER A 475 -11.50 -17.14 41.09
C SER A 475 -12.27 -15.96 40.51
N SER A 476 -11.69 -14.76 40.59
CA SER A 476 -12.25 -13.47 40.17
C SER A 476 -11.03 -12.54 40.10
N MET A 477 -10.67 -11.86 39.01
CA MET A 477 -11.33 -11.42 37.78
C MET A 477 -10.26 -11.38 36.67
N ARG A 478 -10.52 -11.79 35.43
CA ARG A 478 -10.91 -10.88 34.33
C ARG A 478 -10.25 -9.50 34.46
N GLU A 479 -8.99 -9.39 34.04
CA GLU A 479 -8.54 -8.14 33.42
C GLU A 479 -9.29 -8.04 32.09
N ALA A 480 -10.28 -7.15 32.07
CA ALA A 480 -10.97 -6.81 30.84
C ALA A 480 -9.93 -6.27 29.85
N GLN A 481 -10.07 -6.64 28.57
CA GLN A 481 -9.47 -5.88 27.48
C GLN A 481 -9.70 -4.39 27.75
N PRO A 482 -8.64 -3.55 27.67
CA PRO A 482 -8.80 -2.13 27.90
C PRO A 482 -9.84 -1.59 26.90
N ASP A 483 -10.85 -0.90 27.43
CA ASP A 483 -11.86 -0.20 26.65
C ASP A 483 -11.14 0.70 25.63
N LEU A 484 -11.71 0.87 24.44
CA LEU A 484 -11.17 1.75 23.40
C LEU A 484 -10.87 3.16 23.98
N LYS A 485 -11.65 3.59 24.98
CA LYS A 485 -11.42 4.82 25.76
C LYS A 485 -10.18 4.83 26.67
N GLU A 486 -9.75 3.68 27.19
CA GLU A 486 -8.51 3.56 27.99
C GLU A 486 -7.27 3.51 27.09
N ILE A 487 -7.37 2.83 25.94
CA ILE A 487 -6.32 2.84 24.91
C ILE A 487 -6.13 4.27 24.36
N LEU A 488 -7.23 4.99 24.12
CA LEU A 488 -7.21 6.41 23.71
C LEU A 488 -6.71 7.36 24.81
N LYS A 489 -6.73 6.97 26.08
CA LYS A 489 -6.19 7.76 27.20
C LYS A 489 -4.68 7.64 27.35
N ASN A 490 -4.11 6.47 27.01
CA ASN A 490 -2.68 6.22 27.07
C ASN A 490 -1.96 6.56 25.75
N GLY A 491 -2.72 6.78 24.66
CA GLY A 491 -2.26 7.35 23.39
C GLY A 491 -2.25 8.88 23.32
N LYS A 492 -1.85 9.58 24.38
CA LYS A 492 -1.49 11.01 24.29
C LYS A 492 -0.10 11.10 23.64
N GLU A 493 0.12 11.64 22.45
CA GLU A 493 -0.55 12.75 21.78
C GLU A 493 -0.84 12.42 20.30
N PHE A 494 -2.12 12.27 19.96
CA PHE A 494 -2.65 12.77 18.70
C PHE A 494 -3.47 14.02 19.04
N GLU A 495 -2.81 15.18 19.16
CA GLU A 495 -3.51 16.45 19.00
C GLU A 495 -3.72 16.67 17.50
N LEU A 496 -4.83 16.14 17.01
CA LEU A 496 -5.46 16.67 15.80
C LEU A 496 -6.11 17.98 16.20
N ASP A 497 -5.48 19.11 15.85
CA ASP A 497 -6.16 20.41 15.84
C ASP A 497 -7.30 20.33 14.82
N ILE A 498 -8.51 20.04 15.28
CA ILE A 498 -9.74 20.16 14.48
C ILE A 498 -10.13 21.64 14.54
N PRO A 499 -10.09 22.41 13.44
CA PRO A 499 -10.57 23.78 13.46
C PRO A 499 -12.08 23.78 13.74
N GLU A 500 -12.50 24.44 14.82
CA GLU A 500 -13.90 24.68 15.11
C GLU A 500 -14.49 25.56 13.99
N THR A 501 -15.27 24.98 13.08
CA THR A 501 -16.08 25.76 12.15
C THR A 501 -17.43 26.07 12.79
N VAL A 502 -17.59 27.32 13.20
CA VAL A 502 -18.84 27.87 13.69
C VAL A 502 -19.67 28.27 12.46
N ASP A 503 -20.87 27.70 12.32
CA ASP A 503 -21.80 28.18 11.28
C ASP A 503 -22.31 29.59 11.63
N THR A 504 -22.92 30.28 10.67
CA THR A 504 -23.42 31.66 10.85
C THR A 504 -24.54 31.80 11.90
N GLN A 505 -24.91 30.70 12.56
CA GLN A 505 -25.95 30.63 13.60
C GLN A 505 -25.40 30.13 14.95
N GLY A 506 -24.08 29.94 15.08
CA GLY A 506 -23.43 29.60 16.35
C GLY A 506 -23.53 28.13 16.76
N ASN A 507 -23.90 27.21 15.84
CA ASN A 507 -23.97 25.79 16.15
C ASN A 507 -22.67 25.06 15.80
N VAL A 508 -22.17 24.27 16.75
CA VAL A 508 -20.98 23.42 16.58
C VAL A 508 -21.37 22.13 15.86
N ARG A 509 -20.91 21.93 14.62
CA ARG A 509 -21.07 20.65 13.91
C ARG A 509 -19.79 19.80 14.03
N LYS A 510 -19.96 18.52 14.41
CA LYS A 510 -18.91 17.50 14.27
C LYS A 510 -18.85 17.04 12.82
N THR A 511 -17.71 17.21 12.16
CA THR A 511 -17.43 16.61 10.85
C THR A 511 -17.18 15.10 11.04
N SER A 512 -17.96 14.28 10.34
CA SER A 512 -17.73 12.83 10.25
C SER A 512 -16.74 12.55 9.13
N VAL A 513 -15.65 11.86 9.44
CA VAL A 513 -14.70 11.35 8.43
C VAL A 513 -15.38 10.20 7.68
N ARG A 514 -15.48 10.30 6.35
CA ARG A 514 -15.80 9.17 5.46
C ARG A 514 -14.51 8.74 4.79
N PHE A 515 -14.20 7.45 4.85
CA PHE A 515 -13.05 6.87 4.18
C PHE A 515 -13.36 6.69 2.69
N ASP A 516 -12.50 7.24 1.84
CA ASP A 516 -12.41 6.90 0.41
C ASP A 516 -11.49 5.68 0.29
N SER A 517 -11.88 4.69 -0.51
CA SER A 517 -11.24 3.36 -0.61
C SER A 517 -9.91 3.34 -1.36
N ASN A 518 -9.31 4.51 -1.64
CA ASN A 518 -8.12 4.68 -2.47
C ASN A 518 -6.88 5.20 -1.71
N VAL A 519 -6.88 5.18 -0.38
CA VAL A 519 -5.76 5.68 0.42
C VAL A 519 -4.68 4.60 0.55
N SER A 520 -3.56 4.76 -0.15
CA SER A 520 -2.41 3.84 -0.14
C SER A 520 -1.32 4.22 0.87
N VAL A 521 -1.41 5.37 1.54
CA VAL A 521 -0.56 5.79 2.65
C VAL A 521 -1.38 6.66 3.61
N ALA A 522 -1.18 6.51 4.92
CA ALA A 522 -1.82 7.37 5.91
C ALA A 522 -1.34 8.83 5.73
N VAL A 523 -2.19 9.67 5.17
CA VAL A 523 -2.02 11.13 5.11
C VAL A 523 -2.90 11.72 6.19
N ASP A 524 -2.36 12.68 6.93
CA ASP A 524 -3.13 13.50 7.86
C ASP A 524 -3.75 14.65 7.07
N ASP A 525 -5.01 14.48 6.64
CA ASP A 525 -5.76 15.51 5.92
C ASP A 525 -6.20 16.60 6.92
N ARG A 526 -5.78 17.84 6.67
CA ARG A 526 -6.33 19.05 7.33
C ARG A 526 -7.31 19.78 6.44
#